data_AF-A0A3N4RJS7-F1
#
_entry.id   AF-A0A3N4RJS7-F1
#
_cell.length_a   1.000
_cell.length_b   1.000
_cell.length_c   1.000
_cell.angle_alpha   90.00
_cell.angle_beta   90.00
_cell.angle_gamma   90.00
#
_symmetry.space_group_name_H-M   'P 1'
#
loop_
_entity.id
_entity.type
_entity.pdbx_description
1 polymer ?
#
loop_
_entity_poly.entity_id
_entity_poly.type
_entity_poly.pdbx_seq_one_letter_code
_entity_poly.pdbx_strand_id
1 'polypeptide(L)'
;MPQATAEDLGTAHYLQQQRTVRRAADNAQLLWLAADPGDLDREWATLGPALVQNVTDGQLRAATPSQDYVAAVIAADNALSAPAGTVRAGAFAGRAADGRPLLSLLYESVIETKWRMLAGEQSAREAARGGLNTLLRATTTEVADAGRDATGVAITTNWTTTGYVRVLSPPSCARCVALAGVFYRHNQGFARHPRCDCTHMPVTRGHPRARAQAENSPRAYFDSLSPAEQDKVFTIKGAEAIRDGGDITQIVNARRRDANRPGMYTAEIGGARLKSTYDGTGRRGIFARRERERAIRLGLVPPSGKGFRLTTHRLLPEEIYRQAGSDRALAIKMLRRYAYII
;
A
#
# COMPACT_ATOMS: atom_id res chain seq x y z
N MET A 1 -3.79 28.01 24.21
CA MET A 1 -2.91 27.08 23.48
C MET A 1 -3.36 27.08 22.03
N PRO A 2 -2.45 27.09 21.03
CA PRO A 2 -2.87 26.98 19.63
C PRO A 2 -3.66 25.67 19.44
N GLN A 3 -4.73 25.74 18.66
CA GLN A 3 -5.56 24.58 18.34
C GLN A 3 -4.75 23.60 17.50
N ALA A 4 -4.79 22.30 17.84
CA ALA A 4 -4.09 21.26 17.09
C ALA A 4 -4.58 21.22 15.64
N THR A 5 -3.65 21.11 14.70
CA THR A 5 -3.98 21.00 13.27
C THR A 5 -4.51 19.60 12.94
N ALA A 6 -5.14 19.43 11.76
CA ALA A 6 -5.59 18.11 11.31
C ALA A 6 -4.42 17.13 11.18
N GLU A 7 -3.24 17.63 10.82
CA GLU A 7 -2.00 16.90 10.65
C GLU A 7 -1.43 16.42 11.99
N ASP A 8 -1.45 17.29 13.01
CA ASP A 8 -1.06 16.92 14.38
C ASP A 8 -1.96 15.80 14.90
N LEU A 9 -3.28 15.91 14.65
CA LEU A 9 -4.27 14.89 15.03
C LEU A 9 -4.06 13.59 14.27
N GLY A 10 -3.78 13.65 12.97
CA GLY A 10 -3.46 12.47 12.15
C GLY A 10 -2.20 11.76 12.63
N THR A 11 -1.16 12.52 12.97
CA THR A 11 0.09 12.00 13.52
C THR A 11 -0.14 11.37 14.89
N ALA A 12 -0.87 12.04 15.78
CA ALA A 12 -1.22 11.51 17.10
C ALA A 12 -2.03 10.21 17.00
N HIS A 13 -3.01 10.16 16.09
CA HIS A 13 -3.80 8.96 15.83
C HIS A 13 -2.93 7.82 15.29
N TYR A 14 -2.04 8.09 14.33
CA TYR A 14 -1.08 7.10 13.84
C TYR A 14 -0.19 6.54 14.96
N LEU A 15 0.39 7.40 15.79
CA LEU A 15 1.24 6.97 16.92
C LEU A 15 0.45 6.13 17.94
N GLN A 16 -0.82 6.46 18.18
CA GLN A 16 -1.69 5.65 19.01
C GLN A 16 -1.94 4.26 18.40
N GLN A 17 -2.24 4.19 17.09
CA GLN A 17 -2.41 2.92 16.38
C GLN A 17 -1.14 2.07 16.47
N GLN A 18 0.03 2.66 16.24
CA GLN A 18 1.31 1.95 16.31
C GLN A 18 1.62 1.40 17.71
N ARG A 19 1.28 2.13 18.78
CA ARG A 19 1.40 1.61 20.16
C ARG A 19 0.52 0.38 20.37
N THR A 20 -0.71 0.39 19.86
CA THR A 20 -1.64 -0.76 19.95
C THR A 20 -1.12 -1.96 19.16
N VAL A 21 -0.67 -1.74 17.92
CA VAL A 21 -0.10 -2.77 17.03
C VAL A 21 1.15 -3.37 17.65
N ARG A 22 2.08 -2.55 18.13
CA ARG A 22 3.32 -3.01 18.76
C ARG A 22 3.05 -3.83 20.01
N ARG A 23 2.15 -3.38 20.89
CA ARG A 23 1.76 -4.15 22.08
C ARG A 23 1.21 -5.53 21.72
N ALA A 24 0.35 -5.61 20.70
CA ALA A 24 -0.19 -6.89 20.25
C ALA A 24 0.90 -7.81 19.67
N ALA A 25 1.85 -7.26 18.90
CA ALA A 25 2.98 -7.98 18.35
C ALA A 25 3.93 -8.49 19.44
N ASP A 26 4.30 -7.65 20.41
CA ASP A 26 5.18 -8.00 21.53
C ASP A 26 4.56 -9.15 22.35
N ASN A 27 3.26 -9.07 22.68
CA ASN A 27 2.54 -10.15 23.36
C ASN A 27 2.50 -11.44 22.54
N ALA A 28 2.23 -11.36 21.23
CA ALA A 28 2.21 -12.52 20.35
C ALA A 28 3.58 -13.19 20.26
N GLN A 29 4.65 -12.39 20.23
CA GLN A 29 6.03 -12.86 20.26
C GLN A 29 6.34 -13.57 21.58
N LEU A 30 5.97 -13.01 22.73
CA LEU A 30 6.19 -13.64 24.03
C LEU A 30 5.47 -14.98 24.14
N LEU A 31 4.21 -15.04 23.72
CA LEU A 31 3.43 -16.28 23.70
C LEU A 31 4.08 -17.34 22.79
N TRP A 32 4.53 -16.94 21.60
CA TRP A 32 5.18 -17.85 20.66
C TRP A 32 6.53 -18.37 21.15
N LEU A 33 7.34 -17.50 21.78
CA LEU A 33 8.66 -17.89 22.29
C LEU A 33 8.59 -18.78 23.53
N ALA A 34 7.45 -18.77 24.24
CA ALA A 34 7.23 -19.65 25.38
C ALA A 34 6.84 -21.08 24.98
N ALA A 35 6.32 -21.28 23.75
CA ALA A 35 5.90 -22.58 23.25
C ALA A 35 7.10 -23.46 22.85
N ASP A 36 6.98 -24.77 23.05
CA ASP A 36 7.96 -25.73 22.55
C ASP A 36 7.81 -25.91 21.03
N PRO A 37 8.81 -25.51 20.21
CA PRO A 37 8.76 -25.71 18.77
C PRO A 37 8.77 -27.19 18.36
N GLY A 38 9.15 -28.12 19.25
CA GLY A 38 9.15 -29.56 18.99
C GLY A 38 7.77 -30.21 18.95
N ASP A 39 6.76 -29.65 19.63
CA ASP A 39 5.40 -30.20 19.71
C ASP A 39 4.33 -29.10 19.60
N LEU A 40 4.41 -28.34 18.51
CA LEU A 40 3.51 -27.20 18.27
C LEU A 40 2.03 -27.58 18.20
N ASP A 41 1.67 -28.83 17.86
CA ASP A 41 0.26 -29.24 17.84
C ASP A 41 -0.33 -29.29 19.24
N ARG A 42 0.42 -29.85 20.20
CA ARG A 42 0.02 -29.87 21.61
C ARG A 42 -0.02 -28.47 22.17
N GLU A 43 1.04 -27.69 21.96
CA GLU A 43 1.14 -26.30 22.44
C GLU A 43 0.01 -25.41 21.88
N TRP A 44 -0.42 -25.65 20.63
CA TRP A 44 -1.47 -24.86 19.99
C TRP A 44 -2.79 -24.89 20.74
N ALA A 45 -3.11 -25.97 21.44
CA ALA A 45 -4.35 -26.08 22.23
C ALA A 45 -4.45 -24.98 23.29
N THR A 46 -3.32 -24.54 23.86
CA THR A 46 -3.25 -23.46 24.85
C THR A 46 -2.85 -22.13 24.21
N LEU A 47 -1.89 -22.16 23.29
CA LEU A 47 -1.36 -20.96 22.61
C LEU A 47 -2.40 -20.29 21.71
N GLY A 48 -3.16 -21.06 20.94
CA GLY A 48 -4.13 -20.57 19.95
C GLY A 48 -5.19 -19.63 20.56
N PRO A 49 -5.94 -20.06 21.60
CA PRO A 49 -6.91 -19.20 22.28
C PRO A 49 -6.30 -17.92 22.85
N ALA A 50 -5.10 -17.99 23.43
CA ALA A 50 -4.41 -16.82 23.98
C ALA A 50 -4.01 -15.81 22.88
N LEU A 51 -3.52 -16.29 21.74
CA LEU A 51 -3.22 -15.44 20.59
C LEU A 51 -4.49 -14.80 20.00
N VAL A 52 -5.59 -15.56 19.89
CA VAL A 52 -6.88 -15.03 19.43
C VAL A 52 -7.37 -13.92 20.34
N GLN A 53 -7.28 -14.09 21.66
CA GLN A 53 -7.69 -13.06 22.62
C GLN A 53 -6.81 -11.81 22.48
N ASN A 54 -5.49 -11.98 22.40
CA ASN A 54 -4.55 -10.86 22.23
C ASN A 54 -4.84 -10.05 20.96
N VAL A 55 -5.10 -10.71 19.82
CA VAL A 55 -5.45 -10.03 18.57
C VAL A 55 -6.81 -9.36 18.66
N THR A 56 -7.82 -10.03 19.23
CA THR A 56 -9.18 -9.48 19.42
C THR A 56 -9.15 -8.20 20.27
N ASP A 57 -8.40 -8.21 21.37
CA ASP A 57 -8.23 -7.03 22.22
C ASP A 57 -7.47 -5.91 21.49
N GLY A 58 -6.47 -6.28 20.68
CA GLY A 58 -5.74 -5.35 19.81
C GLY A 58 -6.67 -4.67 18.81
N GLN A 59 -7.50 -5.45 18.10
CA GLN A 59 -8.48 -4.95 17.15
C GLN A 59 -9.48 -4.00 17.80
N LEU A 60 -10.02 -4.38 18.96
CA LEU A 60 -10.94 -3.52 19.71
C LEU A 60 -10.29 -2.18 20.07
N ARG A 61 -9.09 -2.21 20.66
CA ARG A 61 -8.34 -1.00 21.04
C ARG A 61 -8.01 -0.12 19.82
N ALA A 62 -7.70 -0.72 18.69
CA ALA A 62 -7.39 -0.01 17.45
C ALA A 62 -8.65 0.66 16.85
N ALA A 63 -9.81 -0.01 16.94
CA ALA A 63 -11.08 0.50 16.41
C ALA A 63 -11.69 1.62 17.27
N THR A 64 -11.58 1.54 18.60
CA THR A 64 -12.21 2.47 19.56
C THR A 64 -12.03 3.97 19.24
N PRO A 65 -10.82 4.51 19.00
CA PRO A 65 -10.63 5.95 18.84
C PRO A 65 -11.09 6.51 17.49
N SER A 66 -11.60 5.67 16.58
CA SER A 66 -11.80 6.04 15.17
C SER A 66 -12.81 7.17 14.98
N GLN A 67 -13.96 7.12 15.66
CA GLN A 67 -15.01 8.12 15.49
C GLN A 67 -14.60 9.47 16.10
N ASP A 68 -13.96 9.45 17.27
CA ASP A 68 -13.44 10.64 17.95
C ASP A 68 -12.33 11.31 17.14
N TYR A 69 -11.43 10.52 16.54
CA TYR A 69 -10.41 11.01 15.62
C TYR A 69 -11.04 11.75 14.43
N VAL A 70 -12.04 11.14 13.77
CA VAL A 70 -12.73 11.80 12.64
C VAL A 70 -13.40 13.10 13.08
N ALA A 71 -14.08 13.10 14.23
CA ALA A 71 -14.71 14.30 14.77
C ALA A 71 -13.69 15.41 15.09
N ALA A 72 -12.55 15.06 15.68
CA ALA A 72 -11.48 16.01 16.00
C ALA A 72 -10.88 16.63 14.73
N VAL A 73 -10.64 15.82 13.68
CA VAL A 73 -10.12 16.31 12.39
C VAL A 73 -11.14 17.22 11.69
N ILE A 74 -12.45 16.97 11.83
CA ILE A 74 -13.49 17.86 11.30
C ILE A 74 -13.52 19.18 12.10
N ALA A 75 -13.36 19.12 13.42
CA ALA A 75 -13.33 20.32 14.27
C ALA A 75 -12.09 21.19 14.00
N ALA A 76 -10.94 20.58 13.71
CA ALA A 76 -9.72 21.30 13.29
C ALA A 76 -9.91 22.06 11.96
N ASP A 77 -10.82 21.59 11.10
CA ASP A 77 -11.25 22.30 9.88
C ASP A 77 -12.27 23.41 10.14
N ASN A 78 -12.58 23.73 11.40
CA ASN A 78 -13.66 24.64 11.79
C ASN A 78 -15.04 24.21 11.28
N ALA A 79 -15.27 22.90 11.14
CA ALA A 79 -16.55 22.33 10.77
C ALA A 79 -17.17 21.54 11.93
N LEU A 80 -18.49 21.34 11.86
CA LEU A 80 -19.23 20.54 12.84
C LEU A 80 -19.38 19.11 12.36
N SER A 81 -19.00 18.15 13.20
CA SER A 81 -19.17 16.73 12.94
C SER A 81 -20.66 16.36 12.91
N ALA A 82 -21.11 15.68 11.85
CA ALA A 82 -22.50 15.26 11.67
C ALA A 82 -22.59 13.75 11.36
N PRO A 83 -22.29 12.87 12.34
CA PRO A 83 -22.38 11.43 12.16
C PRO A 83 -23.85 10.97 12.06
N ALA A 84 -24.15 10.10 11.09
CA ALA A 84 -25.44 9.44 10.95
C ALA A 84 -25.67 8.33 12.01
N GLY A 85 -24.64 7.97 12.79
CA GLY A 85 -24.70 6.95 13.83
C GLY A 85 -23.36 6.74 14.53
N THR A 86 -23.32 5.77 15.44
CA THR A 86 -22.13 5.45 16.24
C THR A 86 -21.39 4.24 15.69
N VAL A 87 -20.06 4.34 15.58
CA VAL A 87 -19.19 3.23 15.20
C VAL A 87 -19.12 2.24 16.37
N ARG A 88 -19.61 1.02 16.15
CA ARG A 88 -19.52 -0.06 17.13
C ARG A 88 -18.14 -0.73 17.03
N ALA A 89 -17.18 -0.28 17.84
CA ALA A 89 -15.79 -0.79 17.81
C ALA A 89 -15.70 -2.32 17.91
N GLY A 90 -16.54 -2.96 18.73
CA GLY A 90 -16.58 -4.42 18.87
C GLY A 90 -16.97 -5.19 17.59
N ALA A 91 -17.56 -4.53 16.59
CA ALA A 91 -17.86 -5.15 15.29
C ALA A 91 -16.60 -5.37 14.42
N PHE A 92 -15.49 -4.72 14.76
CA PHE A 92 -14.20 -4.83 14.06
C PHE A 92 -13.22 -5.78 14.77
N ALA A 93 -13.67 -6.48 15.82
CA ALA A 93 -12.85 -7.37 16.63
C ALA A 93 -13.34 -8.83 16.53
N GLY A 94 -12.40 -9.78 16.64
CA GLY A 94 -12.68 -11.21 16.75
C GLY A 94 -12.76 -11.96 15.41
N ARG A 95 -12.54 -11.28 14.28
CA ARG A 95 -12.45 -11.88 12.94
C ARG A 95 -11.28 -11.30 12.17
N ALA A 96 -10.74 -12.10 11.25
CA ALA A 96 -9.76 -11.61 10.30
C ALA A 96 -10.43 -10.71 9.25
N ALA A 97 -9.67 -9.81 8.63
CA ALA A 97 -10.13 -8.89 7.60
C ALA A 97 -10.67 -9.58 6.34
N ASP A 98 -10.29 -10.83 6.09
CA ASP A 98 -10.84 -11.67 5.01
C ASP A 98 -12.12 -12.44 5.40
N GLY A 99 -12.61 -12.25 6.63
CA GLY A 99 -13.84 -12.83 7.17
C GLY A 99 -13.66 -14.15 7.92
N ARG A 100 -12.49 -14.78 7.87
CA ARG A 100 -12.27 -16.07 8.54
C ARG A 100 -12.06 -15.93 10.06
N PRO A 101 -12.21 -17.04 10.83
CA PRO A 101 -11.87 -17.05 12.24
C PRO A 101 -10.39 -16.71 12.48
N LEU A 102 -10.08 -15.88 13.49
CA LEU A 102 -8.69 -15.55 13.82
C LEU A 102 -7.84 -16.78 14.12
N LEU A 103 -8.43 -17.82 14.73
CA LEU A 103 -7.72 -19.05 15.05
C LEU A 103 -7.12 -19.72 13.80
N SER A 104 -7.86 -19.77 12.69
CA SER A 104 -7.37 -20.41 11.46
C SER A 104 -6.31 -19.57 10.75
N LEU A 105 -6.43 -18.24 10.77
CA LEU A 105 -5.38 -17.33 10.28
C LEU A 105 -4.09 -17.51 11.09
N LEU A 106 -4.17 -17.50 12.41
CA LEU A 106 -3.00 -17.55 13.27
C LEU A 106 -2.30 -18.92 13.22
N TYR A 107 -3.05 -20.00 12.96
CA TYR A 107 -2.49 -21.35 12.77
C TYR A 107 -1.55 -21.47 11.55
N GLU A 108 -1.61 -20.53 10.59
CA GLU A 108 -0.64 -20.47 9.49
C GLU A 108 0.81 -20.38 9.99
N SER A 109 1.05 -19.82 11.18
CA SER A 109 2.37 -19.78 11.81
C SER A 109 2.91 -21.17 12.19
N VAL A 110 2.03 -22.07 12.64
CA VAL A 110 2.36 -23.48 12.93
C VAL A 110 2.66 -24.23 11.64
N ILE A 111 1.81 -24.04 10.62
CA ILE A 111 2.00 -24.65 9.29
C ILE A 111 3.34 -24.23 8.69
N GLU A 112 3.65 -22.93 8.71
CA GLU A 112 4.91 -22.38 8.19
C GLU A 112 6.12 -22.97 8.93
N THR A 113 6.04 -23.12 10.25
CA THR A 113 7.11 -23.71 11.05
C THR A 113 7.35 -25.16 10.65
N LYS A 114 6.28 -25.97 10.60
CA LYS A 114 6.37 -27.38 10.25
C LYS A 114 6.87 -27.61 8.83
N TRP A 115 6.42 -26.78 7.89
CA TRP A 115 6.87 -26.84 6.50
C TRP A 115 8.38 -26.59 6.40
N ARG A 116 8.91 -25.61 7.15
CA ARG A 116 10.35 -25.33 7.24
C ARG A 116 11.14 -26.46 7.90
N MET A 117 10.59 -27.09 8.93
CA MET A 117 11.21 -28.27 9.55
C MET A 117 11.28 -29.45 8.57
N LEU A 118 10.20 -29.69 7.82
CA LEU A 118 10.13 -30.76 6.83
C LEU A 118 11.09 -30.56 5.66
N ALA A 119 11.35 -29.32 5.26
CA ALA A 119 12.31 -28.99 4.20
C ALA A 119 13.76 -29.40 4.56
N GLY A 120 14.06 -29.72 5.83
CA GLY A 120 15.27 -30.44 6.24
C GLY A 120 16.54 -29.60 6.40
N GLU A 121 16.47 -28.28 6.23
CA GLU A 121 17.64 -27.39 6.26
C GLU A 121 17.77 -26.55 7.55
N GLN A 122 16.78 -26.61 8.44
CA GLN A 122 16.66 -25.71 9.59
C GLN A 122 16.40 -26.49 10.87
N SER A 123 17.03 -26.07 11.98
CA SER A 123 16.66 -26.55 13.31
C SER A 123 15.23 -26.14 13.67
N ALA A 124 14.60 -26.84 14.62
CA ALA A 124 13.25 -26.51 15.08
C ALA A 124 13.12 -25.04 15.54
N ARG A 125 14.17 -24.50 16.18
CA ARG A 125 14.21 -23.10 16.61
C ARG A 125 14.30 -22.12 15.44
N GLU A 126 15.06 -22.43 14.40
CA GLU A 126 15.16 -21.59 13.20
C GLU A 126 13.86 -21.60 12.40
N ALA A 127 13.26 -22.78 12.23
CA ALA A 127 11.95 -22.93 11.61
C ALA A 127 10.88 -22.13 12.37
N ALA A 128 10.90 -22.19 13.71
CA ALA A 128 9.98 -21.44 14.56
C ALA A 128 10.14 -19.91 14.45
N ARG A 129 11.34 -19.39 14.10
CA ARG A 129 11.50 -17.97 13.76
C ARG A 129 10.78 -17.62 12.45
N GLY A 130 10.74 -18.55 11.49
CA GLY A 130 9.93 -18.42 10.28
C GLY A 130 8.43 -18.33 10.60
N GLY A 131 7.94 -19.22 11.47
CA GLY A 131 6.57 -19.18 11.99
C GLY A 131 6.24 -17.88 12.72
N LEU A 132 7.15 -17.42 13.59
CA LEU A 132 7.03 -16.14 14.29
C LEU A 132 6.88 -14.97 13.31
N ASN A 133 7.66 -14.94 12.23
CA ASN A 133 7.54 -13.89 11.21
C ASN A 133 6.16 -13.87 10.53
N THR A 134 5.58 -15.06 10.30
CA THR A 134 4.21 -15.19 9.78
C THR A 134 3.18 -14.75 10.81
N LEU A 135 3.33 -15.16 12.07
CA LEU A 135 2.46 -14.75 13.17
C LEU A 135 2.46 -13.23 13.34
N LEU A 136 3.64 -12.61 13.47
CA LEU A 136 3.77 -11.17 13.65
C LEU A 136 3.20 -10.40 12.45
N ARG A 137 3.43 -10.89 11.22
CA ARG A 137 2.83 -10.28 10.02
C ARG A 137 1.30 -10.31 10.09
N ALA A 138 0.70 -11.44 10.48
CA ALA A 138 -0.75 -11.56 10.66
C ALA A 138 -1.25 -10.63 11.77
N THR A 139 -0.71 -10.75 12.99
CA THR A 139 -1.08 -9.94 14.15
C THR A 139 -1.02 -8.45 13.87
N THR A 140 0.11 -7.94 13.32
CA THR A 140 0.23 -6.50 13.05
C THR A 140 -0.74 -6.03 11.98
N THR A 141 -1.01 -6.87 10.97
CA THR A 141 -1.92 -6.51 9.87
C THR A 141 -3.36 -6.47 10.36
N GLU A 142 -3.83 -7.49 11.08
CA GLU A 142 -5.22 -7.58 11.54
C GLU A 142 -5.58 -6.49 12.55
N VAL A 143 -4.65 -6.14 13.44
CA VAL A 143 -4.87 -5.07 14.42
C VAL A 143 -4.92 -3.69 13.73
N ALA A 144 -4.01 -3.43 12.79
CA ALA A 144 -4.01 -2.19 12.02
C ALA A 144 -5.23 -2.06 11.07
N ASP A 145 -5.67 -3.18 10.48
CA ASP A 145 -6.86 -3.25 9.63
C ASP A 145 -8.12 -2.86 10.41
N ALA A 146 -8.32 -3.38 11.62
CA ALA A 146 -9.47 -3.03 12.45
C ALA A 146 -9.60 -1.52 12.72
N GLY A 147 -8.48 -0.84 13.04
CA GLY A 147 -8.46 0.61 13.22
C GLY A 147 -8.74 1.38 11.93
N ARG A 148 -8.15 0.94 10.81
CA ARG A 148 -8.38 1.58 9.50
C ARG A 148 -9.81 1.42 9.02
N ASP A 149 -10.40 0.24 9.17
CA ASP A 149 -11.76 -0.06 8.73
C ASP A 149 -12.78 0.69 9.59
N ALA A 150 -12.57 0.74 10.91
CA ALA A 150 -13.39 1.55 11.80
C ALA A 150 -13.31 3.04 11.48
N THR A 151 -12.14 3.56 11.11
CA THR A 151 -11.96 4.94 10.63
C THR A 151 -12.66 5.16 9.29
N GLY A 152 -12.56 4.20 8.35
CA GLY A 152 -13.26 4.27 7.07
C GLY A 152 -14.78 4.32 7.24
N VAL A 153 -15.34 3.54 8.18
CA VAL A 153 -16.76 3.60 8.54
C VAL A 153 -17.11 4.94 9.20
N ALA A 154 -16.30 5.43 10.14
CA ALA A 154 -16.51 6.74 10.77
C ALA A 154 -16.53 7.90 9.76
N ILE A 155 -15.68 7.85 8.74
CA ILE A 155 -15.69 8.80 7.62
C ILE A 155 -16.98 8.63 6.82
N THR A 156 -17.28 7.40 6.38
CA THR A 156 -18.44 7.11 5.53
C THR A 156 -19.77 7.51 6.15
N THR A 157 -19.94 7.33 7.46
CA THR A 157 -21.19 7.65 8.17
C THR A 157 -21.31 9.13 8.53
N ASN A 158 -20.27 9.95 8.35
CA ASN A 158 -20.28 11.35 8.72
C ASN A 158 -20.54 12.26 7.51
N TRP A 159 -21.71 12.92 7.51
CA TRP A 159 -22.19 13.76 6.41
C TRP A 159 -21.29 14.96 6.10
N THR A 160 -20.50 15.39 7.09
CA THR A 160 -19.55 16.50 6.95
C THR A 160 -18.31 16.09 6.15
N THR A 161 -17.99 14.81 6.08
CA THR A 161 -16.88 14.31 5.26
C THR A 161 -17.33 13.95 3.84
N THR A 162 -16.39 13.95 2.89
CA THR A 162 -16.63 13.52 1.50
C THR A 162 -15.81 12.30 1.11
N GLY A 163 -14.79 11.99 1.91
CA GLY A 163 -13.80 10.95 1.63
C GLY A 163 -12.57 11.13 2.49
N TYR A 164 -11.42 10.69 1.98
CA TYR A 164 -10.15 10.75 2.68
C TYR A 164 -8.97 10.97 1.73
N VAL A 165 -7.85 11.42 2.28
CA VAL A 165 -6.54 11.33 1.66
C VAL A 165 -5.75 10.24 2.36
N ARG A 166 -5.02 9.42 1.59
CA ARG A 166 -4.09 8.45 2.16
C ARG A 166 -2.84 9.17 2.64
N VAL A 167 -2.52 9.03 3.92
CA VAL A 167 -1.30 9.61 4.52
C VAL A 167 -0.23 8.54 4.65
N LEU A 168 0.97 8.84 4.18
CA LEU A 168 2.14 7.99 4.35
C LEU A 168 2.67 8.08 5.76
N SER A 169 3.14 6.94 6.26
CA SER A 169 3.96 6.85 7.45
C SER A 169 5.31 6.27 7.04
N PRO A 170 6.39 7.06 7.01
CA PRO A 170 7.71 6.54 6.68
C PRO A 170 8.20 5.49 7.69
N PRO A 171 8.91 4.43 7.24
CA PRO A 171 9.20 4.09 5.85
C PRO A 171 7.99 3.48 5.14
N SER A 172 7.74 3.90 3.89
CA SER A 172 6.61 3.43 3.08
C SER A 172 7.10 2.77 1.79
N CYS A 173 6.44 1.70 1.35
CA CYS A 173 6.80 1.05 0.09
C CYS A 173 6.36 1.88 -1.13
N ALA A 174 7.00 1.67 -2.28
CA ALA A 174 6.71 2.42 -3.50
C ALA A 174 5.22 2.39 -3.92
N ARG A 175 4.48 1.30 -3.65
CA ARG A 175 3.05 1.21 -3.96
C ARG A 175 2.20 2.10 -3.08
N CYS A 176 2.56 2.26 -1.80
CA CYS A 176 1.92 3.23 -0.91
C CYS A 176 2.22 4.65 -1.39
N VAL A 177 3.47 4.92 -1.76
CA VAL A 177 3.89 6.23 -2.26
C VAL A 177 3.09 6.65 -3.50
N ALA A 178 2.87 5.75 -4.45
CA ALA A 178 2.04 6.02 -5.64
C ALA A 178 0.55 6.30 -5.34
N LEU A 179 0.09 6.04 -4.10
CA LEU A 179 -1.29 6.25 -3.66
C LEU A 179 -1.40 7.41 -2.65
N ALA A 180 -0.27 8.04 -2.29
CA ALA A 180 -0.18 9.11 -1.33
C ALA A 180 -0.71 10.44 -1.89
N GLY A 181 -1.30 11.26 -1.02
CA GLY A 181 -1.77 12.60 -1.39
C GLY A 181 -2.94 12.63 -2.38
N VAL A 182 -3.48 11.46 -2.74
CA VAL A 182 -4.64 11.32 -3.62
C VAL A 182 -5.92 11.35 -2.77
N PHE A 183 -6.91 12.12 -3.23
CA PHE A 183 -8.25 12.10 -2.65
C PHE A 183 -9.02 10.86 -3.13
N TYR A 184 -9.56 10.12 -2.16
CA TYR A 184 -10.45 9.00 -2.36
C TYR A 184 -11.84 9.38 -1.82
N ARG A 185 -12.90 9.10 -2.59
CA ARG A 185 -14.26 9.26 -2.09
C ARG A 185 -14.53 8.25 -0.98
N HIS A 186 -15.44 8.56 -0.05
CA HIS A 186 -15.78 7.68 1.08
C HIS A 186 -16.16 6.25 0.65
N ASN A 187 -16.75 6.08 -0.54
CA ASN A 187 -17.13 4.77 -1.08
C ASN A 187 -15.99 4.04 -1.80
N GLN A 188 -14.77 4.59 -1.84
CA GLN A 188 -13.59 3.93 -2.35
C GLN A 188 -12.85 3.26 -1.18
N GLY A 189 -12.84 1.93 -1.19
CA GLY A 189 -12.18 1.13 -0.15
C GLY A 189 -10.65 1.37 -0.11
N PHE A 190 -10.05 1.05 1.03
CA PHE A 190 -8.62 1.24 1.26
C PHE A 190 -7.82 -0.01 0.88
N ALA A 191 -7.38 -0.09 -0.37
CA ALA A 191 -6.55 -1.20 -0.82
C ALA A 191 -5.18 -1.19 -0.11
N ARG A 192 -4.92 -2.22 0.69
CA ARG A 192 -3.69 -2.38 1.48
C ARG A 192 -3.01 -3.73 1.26
N HIS A 193 -1.69 -3.75 1.40
CA HIS A 193 -0.90 -4.98 1.52
C HIS A 193 -0.57 -5.24 3.00
N PRO A 194 -0.11 -6.45 3.36
CA PRO A 194 0.36 -6.71 4.73
C PRO A 194 1.47 -5.72 5.14
N ARG A 195 1.49 -5.30 6.42
CA ARG A 195 2.43 -4.27 6.94
C ARG A 195 2.31 -2.89 6.27
N CYS A 196 1.11 -2.52 5.83
CA CYS A 196 0.82 -1.16 5.39
C CYS A 196 0.48 -0.29 6.60
N ASP A 197 1.29 0.75 6.82
CA ASP A 197 1.14 1.70 7.94
C ASP A 197 0.42 2.99 7.57
N CYS A 198 0.00 3.13 6.31
CA CYS A 198 -0.70 4.32 5.84
C CYS A 198 -2.07 4.47 6.52
N THR A 199 -2.50 5.70 6.78
CA THR A 199 -3.77 5.99 7.47
C THR A 199 -4.73 6.79 6.59
N HIS A 200 -5.98 6.86 7.05
CA HIS A 200 -6.99 7.76 6.50
C HIS A 200 -6.86 9.14 7.16
N MET A 201 -6.62 10.18 6.36
CA MET A 201 -6.92 11.56 6.75
C MET A 201 -8.31 11.89 6.22
N PRO A 202 -9.34 12.05 7.07
CA PRO A 202 -10.67 12.48 6.64
C PRO A 202 -10.59 13.73 5.77
N VAL A 203 -11.56 13.96 4.87
CA VAL A 203 -11.65 15.18 4.05
C VAL A 203 -13.04 15.80 4.20
N THR A 204 -13.09 17.01 4.76
CA THR A 204 -14.32 17.78 5.00
C THR A 204 -14.87 18.35 3.69
N ARG A 205 -16.19 18.44 3.57
CA ARG A 205 -16.88 19.04 2.43
C ARG A 205 -16.43 20.50 2.25
N GLY A 206 -15.86 20.82 1.09
CA GLY A 206 -15.32 22.16 0.78
C GLY A 206 -13.78 22.24 0.71
N HIS A 207 -13.06 21.24 1.25
CA HIS A 207 -11.60 21.24 1.32
C HIS A 207 -10.88 20.06 0.62
N PRO A 208 -11.32 19.55 -0.55
CA PRO A 208 -10.66 18.40 -1.18
C PRO A 208 -9.24 18.70 -1.67
N ARG A 209 -8.91 19.96 -1.97
CA ARG A 209 -7.55 20.38 -2.36
C ARG A 209 -6.65 20.75 -1.18
N ALA A 210 -7.22 21.11 -0.02
CA ALA A 210 -6.44 21.59 1.12
C ALA A 210 -5.67 20.48 1.84
N ARG A 211 -6.18 19.23 1.78
CA ARG A 211 -5.58 18.07 2.47
C ARG A 211 -4.62 17.25 1.62
N ALA A 212 -4.50 17.55 0.33
CA ALA A 212 -3.46 17.02 -0.54
C ALA A 212 -2.20 17.88 -0.39
N GLN A 213 -1.50 17.72 0.73
CA GLN A 213 -0.30 18.52 1.02
C GLN A 213 0.91 18.11 0.19
N ALA A 214 1.80 19.07 -0.07
CA ALA A 214 3.09 18.81 -0.70
C ALA A 214 3.90 17.77 0.08
N GLU A 215 3.88 17.80 1.41
CA GLU A 215 4.64 16.89 2.29
C GLU A 215 4.16 15.43 2.22
N ASN A 216 2.88 15.21 1.93
CA ASN A 216 2.30 13.88 1.71
C ASN A 216 2.23 13.51 0.22
N SER A 217 3.03 14.18 -0.63
CA SER A 217 3.11 13.88 -2.06
C SER A 217 4.11 12.75 -2.34
N PRO A 218 3.92 11.99 -3.43
CA PRO A 218 4.91 11.01 -3.88
C PRO A 218 6.31 11.61 -4.05
N ARG A 219 6.37 12.86 -4.52
CA ARG A 219 7.63 13.56 -4.81
C ARG A 219 8.35 13.99 -3.54
N ALA A 220 7.65 14.57 -2.57
CA ALA A 220 8.25 14.93 -1.29
C ALA A 220 8.80 13.70 -0.57
N TYR A 221 8.09 12.58 -0.60
CA TYR A 221 8.61 11.32 -0.05
C TYR A 221 9.86 10.83 -0.78
N PHE A 222 9.91 10.92 -2.11
CA PHE A 222 11.11 10.55 -2.86
C PHE A 222 12.31 11.45 -2.51
N ASP A 223 12.08 12.76 -2.43
CA ASP A 223 13.12 13.76 -2.19
C ASP A 223 13.63 13.74 -0.73
N SER A 224 12.88 13.17 0.22
CA SER A 224 13.32 13.00 1.61
C SER A 224 14.25 11.80 1.85
N LEU A 225 14.34 10.89 0.89
CA LEU A 225 15.17 9.69 0.97
C LEU A 225 16.60 9.97 0.47
N SER A 226 17.58 9.30 1.06
CA SER A 226 18.94 9.24 0.50
C SER A 226 18.93 8.53 -0.87
N PRO A 227 19.93 8.76 -1.75
CA PRO A 227 20.01 8.07 -3.04
C PRO A 227 19.94 6.54 -2.94
N ALA A 228 20.59 5.96 -1.91
CA ALA A 228 20.55 4.52 -1.67
C ALA A 228 19.15 4.02 -1.27
N GLU A 229 18.41 4.81 -0.48
CA GLU A 229 17.03 4.49 -0.10
C GLU A 229 16.06 4.66 -1.27
N GLN A 230 16.23 5.70 -2.09
CA GLN A 230 15.49 5.86 -3.35
C GLN A 230 15.65 4.62 -4.22
N ASP A 231 16.89 4.15 -4.41
CA ASP A 231 17.20 2.97 -5.21
C ASP A 231 16.61 1.70 -4.59
N LYS A 232 16.63 1.57 -3.26
CA LYS A 232 16.03 0.43 -2.53
C LYS A 232 14.50 0.40 -2.68
N VAL A 233 13.84 1.54 -2.59
CA VAL A 233 12.37 1.63 -2.61
C VAL A 233 11.83 1.57 -4.05
N PHE A 234 12.47 2.27 -4.99
CA PHE A 234 11.98 2.46 -6.36
C PHE A 234 12.74 1.65 -7.42
N THR A 235 13.70 0.80 -7.01
CA THR A 235 14.74 0.18 -7.85
C THR A 235 15.75 1.19 -8.39
N ILE A 236 16.97 0.76 -8.68
CA ILE A 236 18.06 1.62 -9.17
C ILE A 236 17.61 2.44 -10.41
N LYS A 237 17.13 1.76 -11.45
CA LYS A 237 16.72 2.43 -12.70
C LYS A 237 15.35 3.12 -12.60
N GLY A 238 14.49 2.68 -11.68
CA GLY A 238 13.26 3.41 -11.37
C GLY A 238 13.55 4.74 -10.68
N ALA A 239 14.43 4.75 -9.67
CA ALA A 239 14.87 5.96 -8.99
C ALA A 239 15.60 6.91 -9.94
N GLU A 240 16.48 6.40 -10.80
CA GLU A 240 17.13 7.20 -11.85
C GLU A 240 16.10 7.88 -12.78
N ALA A 241 15.08 7.13 -13.24
CA ALA A 241 13.99 7.71 -14.03
C ALA A 241 13.19 8.79 -13.27
N ILE A 242 12.99 8.65 -11.96
CA ILE A 242 12.32 9.68 -11.13
C ILE A 242 13.20 10.94 -11.04
N ARG A 243 14.52 10.79 -10.82
CA ARG A 243 15.48 11.90 -10.80
C ARG A 243 15.50 12.65 -12.14
N ASP A 244 15.35 11.94 -13.25
CA ASP A 244 15.24 12.50 -14.60
C ASP A 244 13.85 13.09 -14.94
N GLY A 245 12.95 13.21 -13.95
CA GLY A 245 11.66 13.88 -14.09
C GLY A 245 10.50 12.94 -14.43
N GLY A 246 10.69 11.63 -14.31
CA GLY A 246 9.63 10.65 -14.49
C GLY A 246 8.57 10.73 -13.40
N ASP A 247 7.32 10.53 -13.81
CA ASP A 247 6.17 10.40 -12.93
C ASP A 247 6.28 9.13 -12.08
N ILE A 248 6.31 9.31 -10.76
CA ILE A 248 6.48 8.23 -9.78
C ILE A 248 5.38 7.18 -9.94
N THR A 249 4.14 7.60 -10.19
CA THR A 249 3.00 6.68 -10.34
C THR A 249 3.15 5.80 -11.58
N GLN A 250 3.62 6.35 -12.71
CA GLN A 250 3.92 5.57 -13.93
C GLN A 250 5.06 4.57 -13.69
N ILE A 251 6.13 5.00 -13.00
CA ILE A 251 7.30 4.16 -12.76
C ILE A 251 6.95 3.00 -11.81
N VAL A 252 6.21 3.28 -10.74
CA VAL A 252 5.78 2.24 -9.79
C VAL A 252 4.79 1.28 -10.45
N ASN A 253 3.78 1.79 -11.16
CA ASN A 253 2.76 0.95 -11.78
C ASN A 253 3.26 0.14 -12.97
N ALA A 254 4.36 0.54 -13.63
CA ALA A 254 4.97 -0.27 -14.68
C ALA A 254 5.41 -1.67 -14.20
N ARG A 255 5.57 -1.87 -12.89
CA ARG A 255 5.92 -3.17 -12.29
C ARG A 255 4.74 -3.83 -11.59
N ARG A 256 3.54 -3.22 -11.63
CA ARG A 256 2.36 -3.71 -10.94
C ARG A 256 1.91 -5.03 -11.56
N ARG A 257 2.00 -6.11 -10.78
CA ARG A 257 1.27 -7.35 -11.04
C ARG A 257 -0.21 -7.16 -10.68
N ASP A 258 -1.10 -7.58 -11.57
CA ASP A 258 -2.52 -7.79 -11.27
C ASP A 258 -2.85 -9.29 -11.37
N ALA A 259 -4.05 -9.69 -10.98
CA ALA A 259 -4.45 -11.10 -10.94
C ALA A 259 -4.45 -11.77 -12.32
N ASN A 260 -4.60 -11.00 -13.40
CA ASN A 260 -4.83 -11.50 -14.75
C ASN A 260 -3.67 -11.21 -15.72
N ARG A 261 -2.67 -10.41 -15.31
CA ARG A 261 -1.52 -10.02 -16.12
C ARG A 261 -0.25 -9.88 -15.28
N PRO A 262 0.88 -10.42 -15.77
CA PRO A 262 2.17 -10.11 -15.17
C PRO A 262 2.47 -8.61 -15.35
N GLY A 263 3.03 -7.97 -14.32
CA GLY A 263 3.35 -6.54 -14.41
C GLY A 263 4.44 -6.22 -15.43
N MET A 264 5.41 -7.13 -15.55
CA MET A 264 6.54 -7.03 -16.46
C MET A 264 6.58 -8.29 -17.34
N TYR A 265 6.99 -8.13 -18.59
CA TYR A 265 7.23 -9.25 -19.50
C TYR A 265 8.44 -8.95 -20.39
N THR A 266 8.94 -10.00 -21.03
CA THR A 266 9.98 -9.85 -22.05
C THR A 266 9.33 -9.99 -23.42
N ALA A 267 9.47 -8.98 -24.26
CA ALA A 267 9.07 -9.03 -25.66
C ALA A 267 10.27 -9.48 -26.51
N GLU A 268 10.03 -10.33 -27.51
CA GLU A 268 11.04 -10.70 -28.51
C GLU A 268 10.72 -9.99 -29.82
N ILE A 269 11.61 -9.11 -30.26
CA ILE A 269 11.47 -8.35 -31.51
C ILE A 269 12.78 -8.42 -32.26
N GLY A 270 12.78 -9.00 -33.46
CA GLY A 270 13.97 -9.05 -34.33
C GLY A 270 15.20 -9.66 -33.65
N GLY A 271 15.02 -10.67 -32.79
CA GLY A 271 16.10 -11.31 -32.03
C GLY A 271 16.50 -10.61 -30.72
N ALA A 272 15.98 -9.41 -30.44
CA ALA A 272 16.24 -8.70 -29.18
C ALA A 272 15.18 -9.02 -28.12
N ARG A 273 15.62 -9.24 -26.88
CA ARG A 273 14.77 -9.45 -25.71
C ARG A 273 14.61 -8.14 -24.94
N LEU A 274 13.40 -7.57 -24.97
CA LEU A 274 13.10 -6.24 -24.43
C LEU A 274 12.25 -6.34 -23.17
N LYS A 275 12.74 -5.79 -22.05
CA LYS A 275 11.93 -5.72 -20.82
C LYS A 275 10.83 -4.67 -20.97
N SER A 276 9.58 -5.11 -20.90
CA SER A 276 8.39 -4.31 -21.20
C SER A 276 7.33 -4.44 -20.12
N THR A 277 6.34 -3.55 -20.13
CA THR A 277 5.19 -3.54 -19.21
C THR A 277 3.87 -3.49 -19.96
N TYR A 278 2.84 -4.12 -19.39
CA TYR A 278 1.45 -3.98 -19.85
C TYR A 278 0.75 -2.76 -19.22
N ASP A 279 1.32 -2.15 -18.18
CA ASP A 279 0.72 -0.97 -17.57
C ASP A 279 0.66 0.20 -18.56
N GLY A 280 -0.44 0.96 -18.53
CA GLY A 280 -0.65 2.09 -19.45
C GLY A 280 -0.89 1.70 -20.92
N THR A 281 -0.92 0.42 -21.28
CA THR A 281 -1.16 -0.06 -22.66
C THR A 281 -2.64 -0.25 -22.99
N GLY A 282 -3.52 -0.26 -21.99
CA GLY A 282 -4.97 -0.32 -22.18
C GLY A 282 -5.57 0.97 -22.74
N ARG A 283 -6.81 0.92 -23.24
CA ARG A 283 -7.50 2.05 -23.91
C ARG A 283 -7.49 3.39 -23.16
N ARG A 284 -7.49 3.34 -21.82
CA ARG A 284 -7.48 4.52 -20.94
C ARG A 284 -6.07 4.95 -20.48
N GLY A 285 -5.05 4.16 -20.77
CA GLY A 285 -3.67 4.41 -20.36
C GLY A 285 -3.02 5.54 -21.16
N ILE A 286 -2.14 6.31 -20.49
CA ILE A 286 -1.49 7.49 -21.08
C ILE A 286 -0.63 7.09 -22.28
N PHE A 287 0.15 6.01 -22.16
CA PHE A 287 0.98 5.50 -23.26
C PHE A 287 0.14 5.13 -24.48
N ALA A 288 -0.92 4.33 -24.31
CA ALA A 288 -1.80 3.96 -25.42
C ALA A 288 -2.49 5.17 -26.09
N ARG A 289 -2.87 6.19 -25.31
CA ARG A 289 -3.42 7.45 -25.88
C ARG A 289 -2.38 8.19 -26.71
N ARG A 290 -1.15 8.34 -26.21
CA ARG A 290 -0.05 8.99 -26.96
C ARG A 290 0.29 8.25 -28.25
N GLU A 291 0.26 6.92 -28.24
CA GLU A 291 0.45 6.10 -29.45
C GLU A 291 -0.69 6.28 -30.44
N ARG A 292 -1.94 6.33 -29.97
CA ARG A 292 -3.08 6.62 -30.83
C ARG A 292 -2.97 7.99 -31.48
N GLU A 293 -2.66 9.02 -30.71
CA GLU A 293 -2.46 10.38 -31.23
C GLU A 293 -1.31 10.44 -32.24
N ARG A 294 -0.22 9.70 -32.00
CA ARG A 294 0.87 9.58 -32.98
C ARG A 294 0.41 8.89 -34.26
N ALA A 295 -0.34 7.79 -34.16
CA ALA A 295 -0.86 7.09 -35.33
C ALA A 295 -1.80 7.98 -36.15
N ILE A 296 -2.64 8.79 -35.50
CA ILE A 296 -3.48 9.80 -36.15
C ILE A 296 -2.62 10.84 -36.87
N ARG A 297 -1.61 11.42 -36.19
CA ARG A 297 -0.70 12.42 -36.80
C ARG A 297 0.08 11.88 -37.99
N LEU A 298 0.39 10.58 -38.00
CA LEU A 298 1.09 9.91 -39.09
C LEU A 298 0.14 9.41 -40.20
N GLY A 299 -1.17 9.63 -40.08
CA GLY A 299 -2.14 9.17 -41.08
C GLY A 299 -2.38 7.66 -41.11
N LEU A 300 -1.92 6.92 -40.09
CA LEU A 300 -2.06 5.46 -40.02
C LEU A 300 -3.50 5.03 -39.64
N VAL A 301 -4.27 5.94 -39.04
CA VAL A 301 -5.68 5.74 -38.65
C VAL A 301 -6.45 7.04 -38.88
N PRO A 302 -7.78 7.00 -39.06
CA PRO A 302 -8.60 8.20 -39.22
C PRO A 302 -8.53 9.13 -37.99
N PRO A 303 -8.90 10.42 -38.11
CA PRO A 303 -8.94 11.37 -36.98
C PRO A 303 -9.77 10.90 -35.79
N SER A 304 -10.77 10.04 -36.02
CA SER A 304 -11.57 9.40 -34.97
C SER A 304 -10.79 8.39 -34.12
N GLY A 305 -9.60 7.96 -34.56
CA GLY A 305 -8.81 6.89 -33.94
C GLY A 305 -9.45 5.50 -34.07
N LYS A 306 -10.53 5.37 -34.86
CA LYS A 306 -11.21 4.09 -35.11
C LYS A 306 -10.24 3.11 -35.78
N GLY A 307 -10.21 1.87 -35.29
CA GLY A 307 -9.32 0.82 -35.80
C GLY A 307 -7.90 0.82 -35.22
N PHE A 308 -7.54 1.79 -34.37
CA PHE A 308 -6.22 1.82 -33.72
C PHE A 308 -6.00 0.56 -32.87
N ARG A 309 -4.87 -0.11 -33.14
CA ARG A 309 -4.34 -1.20 -32.33
C ARG A 309 -2.93 -0.85 -31.87
N LEU A 310 -2.67 -1.01 -30.59
CA LEU A 310 -1.34 -0.77 -30.04
C LEU A 310 -0.42 -1.94 -30.40
N THR A 311 0.58 -1.68 -31.25
CA THR A 311 1.62 -2.65 -31.63
C THR A 311 2.95 -2.38 -30.91
N THR A 312 3.17 -1.15 -30.44
CA THR A 312 4.38 -0.76 -29.73
C THR A 312 4.38 -1.31 -28.30
N HIS A 313 5.44 -2.03 -27.93
CA HIS A 313 5.69 -2.44 -26.55
C HIS A 313 6.12 -1.24 -25.70
N ARG A 314 5.55 -1.07 -24.51
CA ARG A 314 5.99 -0.05 -23.54
C ARG A 314 7.21 -0.59 -22.79
N LEU A 315 8.38 -0.04 -23.08
CA LEU A 315 9.64 -0.46 -22.42
C LEU A 315 9.64 -0.09 -20.93
N LEU A 316 10.36 -0.87 -20.11
CA LEU A 316 10.62 -0.55 -18.71
C LEU A 316 11.77 0.47 -18.58
N PRO A 317 11.87 1.23 -17.46
CA PRO A 317 12.99 2.15 -17.23
C PRO A 317 14.36 1.47 -17.37
N GLU A 318 14.53 0.26 -16.85
CA GLU A 318 15.77 -0.53 -16.98
C GLU A 318 16.17 -0.73 -18.44
N GLU A 319 15.18 -1.01 -19.30
CA GLU A 319 15.39 -1.25 -20.71
C GLU A 319 15.69 0.05 -21.47
N ILE A 320 15.03 1.14 -21.10
CA ILE A 320 15.30 2.47 -21.64
C ILE A 320 16.76 2.88 -21.36
N TYR A 321 17.21 2.78 -20.11
CA TYR A 321 18.59 3.11 -19.75
C TYR A 321 19.59 2.13 -20.38
N ARG A 322 19.23 0.85 -20.53
CA ARG A 322 20.08 -0.12 -21.24
C ARG A 322 20.29 0.26 -22.70
N GLN A 323 19.24 0.72 -23.39
CA GLN A 323 19.34 1.13 -24.80
C GLN A 323 20.01 2.50 -24.98
N ALA A 324 19.77 3.42 -24.05
CA ALA A 324 20.39 4.74 -24.09
C ALA A 324 21.88 4.72 -23.73
N GLY A 325 22.34 3.71 -22.98
CA GLY A 325 23.72 3.63 -22.51
C GLY A 325 24.06 4.83 -21.64
N SER A 326 25.14 5.55 -21.98
CA SER A 326 25.56 6.77 -21.30
C SER A 326 24.89 8.05 -21.84
N ASP A 327 24.05 7.97 -22.88
CA ASP A 327 23.38 9.14 -23.44
C ASP A 327 22.10 9.48 -22.64
N ARG A 328 22.27 10.40 -21.68
CA ARG A 328 21.16 10.90 -20.87
C ARG A 328 20.07 11.60 -21.69
N ALA A 329 20.43 12.31 -22.77
CA ALA A 329 19.44 13.01 -23.59
C ALA A 329 18.55 12.01 -24.34
N LEU A 330 19.15 10.92 -24.84
CA LEU A 330 18.41 9.80 -25.42
C LEU A 330 17.52 9.12 -24.37
N ALA A 331 18.02 8.86 -23.16
CA ALA A 331 17.23 8.29 -22.08
C ALA A 331 15.98 9.14 -21.76
N ILE A 332 16.13 10.46 -21.60
CA ILE A 332 15.01 11.38 -21.36
C ILE A 332 14.02 11.38 -22.53
N LYS A 333 14.51 11.37 -23.78
CA LYS A 333 13.67 11.29 -24.98
C LYS A 333 12.85 9.99 -24.98
N MET A 334 13.46 8.87 -24.59
CA MET A 334 12.79 7.58 -24.46
C MET A 334 11.79 7.55 -23.29
N LEU A 335 12.11 8.13 -22.14
CA LEU A 335 11.18 8.24 -21.01
C LEU A 335 9.91 9.03 -21.38
N ARG A 336 10.05 10.12 -22.16
CA ARG A 336 8.91 10.86 -22.73
C ARG A 336 8.15 10.02 -23.76
N ARG A 337 8.87 9.33 -24.66
CA ARG A 337 8.32 8.43 -25.70
C ARG A 337 7.42 7.35 -25.09
N TYR A 338 7.84 6.74 -23.99
CA TYR A 338 7.13 5.66 -23.29
C TYR A 338 6.23 6.13 -22.15
N ALA A 339 5.96 7.44 -22.09
CA ALA A 339 5.03 8.07 -21.15
C ALA A 339 5.38 7.81 -19.67
N TYR A 340 6.67 7.79 -19.33
CA TYR A 340 7.13 7.89 -17.95
C TYR A 340 7.27 9.35 -17.53
N ILE A 341 7.68 10.23 -18.44
CA ILE A 341 7.60 11.68 -18.25
C ILE A 341 6.32 12.16 -18.93
N ILE A 342 5.39 12.70 -18.13
CA ILE A 342 4.08 13.16 -18.58
C ILE A 342 4.16 14.63 -18.93
#